data_AF-A0A2V5V1M4-F1
#
_entry.id   AF-A0A2V5V1M4-F1
#
_cell.length_a   1.000
_cell.length_b   1.000
_cell.length_c   1.000
_cell.angle_alpha   90.00
_cell.angle_beta   90.00
_cell.angle_gamma   90.00
#
_symmetry.space_group_name_H-M   'P 1'
#
loop_
_entity.id
_entity.type
_entity.pdbx_description
1 polymer ?
#
loop_
_entity_poly.entity_id
_entity_poly.type
_entity_poly.pdbx_seq_one_letter_code
_entity_poly.pdbx_strand_id
1 'polypeptide(L)'
;MTTSIWFWIAFHIGVFIALIVDLVSFKHRGRELSMRAAAQRSVLWVLLSLGFNGLVWYIKGAQAGLDFLTAYLVEYSLSVDNIFVFVLIFAYFRVPPRAQHRALVWGILGALVMRGVMILCGIALVRRFHFILYLFGVFLLITALRMFFGKHPSRDFGESWVMRGCRRLFRITPEFHNEHFKARVNGRWMLTPLALALIVIDIMDLIFAVDSIPAVFAITQDAFIVYTSNICAIIGLRSLYFLLAG
;
A
#
# COMPACT_ATOMS: atom_id res chain seq x y z
N MET A 1 11.70 -10.51 22.00
CA MET A 1 13.10 -10.76 21.60
C MET A 1 13.45 -9.79 20.47
N THR A 2 14.57 -9.08 20.56
CA THR A 2 15.01 -8.15 19.50
C THR A 2 15.47 -8.97 18.30
N THR A 3 14.72 -8.92 17.19
CA THR A 3 15.11 -9.56 15.94
C THR A 3 16.48 -9.05 15.49
N SER A 4 17.42 -9.96 15.22
CA SER A 4 18.78 -9.62 14.81
C SER A 4 18.76 -8.75 13.55
N ILE A 5 19.66 -7.77 13.50
CA ILE A 5 19.76 -6.82 12.38
C ILE A 5 20.00 -7.52 11.04
N TRP A 6 20.62 -8.70 11.06
CA TRP A 6 20.84 -9.54 9.88
C TRP A 6 19.54 -9.97 9.19
N PHE A 7 18.45 -10.22 9.93
CA PHE A 7 17.16 -10.54 9.32
C PHE A 7 16.56 -9.35 8.59
N TRP A 8 16.70 -8.15 9.15
CA TRP A 8 16.26 -6.91 8.50
C TRP A 8 17.04 -6.66 7.22
N ILE A 9 18.36 -6.84 7.25
CA ILE A 9 19.22 -6.68 6.09
C ILE A 9 18.86 -7.72 5.02
N ALA A 10 18.77 -9.00 5.38
CA ALA A 10 18.43 -10.07 4.46
C ALA A 10 17.06 -9.86 3.80
N PHE A 11 16.06 -9.44 4.58
CA PHE A 11 14.72 -9.13 4.07
C PHE A 11 14.76 -7.97 3.06
N HIS A 12 15.39 -6.85 3.41
CA HIS A 12 15.47 -5.69 2.50
C HIS A 12 16.23 -6.04 1.22
N ILE A 13 17.32 -6.80 1.30
CA ILE A 13 18.03 -7.29 0.12
C ILE A 13 17.09 -8.13 -0.76
N GLY A 14 16.34 -9.06 -0.17
CA GLY A 14 15.34 -9.85 -0.88
C GLY A 14 14.27 -9.00 -1.57
N VAL A 15 13.73 -8.00 -0.85
CA VAL A 15 12.75 -7.05 -1.39
C VAL A 15 13.34 -6.23 -2.54
N PHE A 16 14.54 -5.67 -2.39
CA PHE A 16 15.18 -4.89 -3.46
C PHE A 16 15.48 -5.73 -4.69
N ILE A 17 15.97 -6.97 -4.52
CA ILE A 17 16.19 -7.90 -5.62
C ILE A 17 14.86 -8.18 -6.33
N ALA A 18 13.80 -8.50 -5.58
CA ALA A 18 12.49 -8.80 -6.15
C ALA A 18 11.92 -7.59 -6.92
N LEU A 19 12.05 -6.37 -6.37
CA LEU A 19 11.66 -5.13 -7.03
C LEU A 19 12.47 -4.85 -8.30
N ILE A 20 13.80 -5.05 -8.25
CA ILE A 20 14.68 -4.86 -9.42
C ILE A 20 14.30 -5.84 -10.53
N VAL A 21 14.14 -7.13 -10.21
CA VAL A 21 13.72 -8.16 -11.17
C VAL A 21 12.38 -7.77 -11.81
N ASP A 22 11.44 -7.32 -11.01
CA ASP A 22 10.11 -6.93 -11.45
C ASP A 22 10.10 -5.64 -12.30
N LEU A 23 10.97 -4.66 -11.99
CA LEU A 23 11.22 -3.46 -12.80
C LEU A 23 11.88 -3.79 -14.15
N VAL A 24 12.92 -4.62 -14.15
CA VAL A 24 13.66 -5.02 -15.35
C VAL A 24 12.79 -5.87 -16.28
N SER A 25 12.07 -6.85 -15.72
CA SER A 25 11.16 -7.72 -16.47
C SER A 25 10.03 -6.94 -17.14
N PHE A 26 9.65 -5.78 -16.60
CA PHE A 26 8.65 -4.90 -17.20
C PHE A 26 9.22 -3.99 -18.30
N LYS A 27 10.42 -3.41 -18.11
CA LYS A 27 11.08 -2.56 -19.11
C LYS A 27 11.25 -3.26 -20.46
N HIS A 28 11.46 -4.57 -20.45
CA HIS A 28 11.58 -5.37 -21.67
C HIS A 28 10.27 -5.64 -22.40
N ARG A 29 9.09 -5.42 -21.79
CA ARG A 29 7.82 -5.91 -22.35
C ARG A 29 6.93 -4.87 -23.02
N GLY A 30 7.11 -3.57 -22.82
CA GLY A 30 6.57 -2.47 -23.67
C GLY A 30 5.06 -2.45 -24.02
N ARG A 31 4.27 -3.43 -23.58
CA ARG A 31 2.89 -3.72 -23.94
C ARG A 31 2.07 -3.94 -22.68
N GLU A 32 0.80 -3.55 -22.77
CA GLU A 32 -0.22 -3.77 -21.75
C GLU A 32 -0.19 -5.24 -21.29
N LEU A 33 -0.10 -5.44 -19.97
CA LEU A 33 -0.06 -6.78 -19.38
C LEU A 33 -1.35 -7.51 -19.76
N SER A 34 -1.23 -8.59 -20.53
CA SER A 34 -2.36 -9.51 -20.69
C SER A 34 -2.82 -10.00 -19.31
N MET A 35 -4.14 -10.11 -19.11
CA MET A 35 -4.76 -10.62 -17.88
C MET A 35 -4.07 -11.88 -17.34
N ARG A 36 -3.66 -12.80 -18.23
CA ARG A 36 -2.92 -14.02 -17.87
C ARG A 36 -1.55 -13.73 -17.27
N ALA A 37 -0.83 -12.75 -17.82
CA ALA A 37 0.48 -12.34 -17.32
C ALA A 37 0.37 -11.60 -15.97
N ALA A 38 -0.70 -10.80 -15.77
CA ALA A 38 -0.98 -10.17 -14.47
C ALA A 38 -1.30 -11.22 -13.40
N ALA A 39 -2.12 -12.23 -13.73
CA ALA A 39 -2.45 -13.34 -12.83
C ALA A 39 -1.21 -14.16 -12.44
N GLN A 40 -0.37 -14.54 -13.41
CA GLN A 40 0.87 -15.28 -13.14
C GLN A 40 1.81 -14.50 -12.21
N ARG A 41 1.92 -13.18 -12.40
CA ARG A 41 2.73 -12.32 -11.53
C ARG A 41 2.15 -12.23 -10.12
N SER A 42 0.83 -12.12 -9.99
CA SER A 42 0.16 -12.11 -8.68
C SER A 42 0.42 -13.42 -7.93
N VAL A 43 0.29 -14.57 -8.60
CA VAL A 43 0.57 -15.89 -8.01
C VAL A 43 2.04 -15.99 -7.60
N LEU A 44 2.98 -15.52 -8.42
CA LEU A 44 4.41 -15.50 -8.10
C LEU A 44 4.69 -14.72 -6.81
N TRP A 45 4.09 -13.53 -6.64
CA TRP A 45 4.25 -12.72 -5.43
C TRP A 45 3.68 -13.39 -4.18
N VAL A 46 2.52 -14.04 -4.31
CA VAL A 46 1.93 -14.82 -3.22
C VAL A 46 2.85 -15.99 -2.84
N LEU A 47 3.35 -16.75 -3.81
CA LEU A 47 4.27 -17.86 -3.57
C LEU A 47 5.58 -17.40 -2.92
N LEU A 48 6.12 -16.26 -3.33
CA LEU A 48 7.33 -15.69 -2.74
C LEU A 48 7.09 -15.28 -1.28
N SER A 49 5.92 -14.70 -0.98
CA SER A 49 5.50 -14.35 0.37
C SER A 49 5.29 -15.58 1.26
N LEU A 50 4.69 -16.65 0.71
CA LEU A 50 4.54 -17.93 1.41
C LEU A 50 5.89 -18.66 1.60
N GLY A 51 6.80 -18.55 0.65
CA GLY A 51 8.17 -19.05 0.79
C GLY A 51 8.93 -18.34 1.90
N PHE A 52 8.80 -17.01 1.99
CA PHE A 52 9.32 -16.24 3.11
C PHE A 52 8.65 -16.62 4.44
N ASN A 53 7.34 -16.85 4.45
CA ASN A 53 6.65 -17.38 5.64
C ASN A 53 7.23 -18.73 6.10
N GLY A 54 7.50 -19.65 5.17
CA GLY A 54 8.16 -20.92 5.48
C GLY A 54 9.55 -20.74 6.09
N LEU A 55 10.31 -19.74 5.62
CA LEU A 55 11.60 -19.37 6.21
C LEU A 55 11.43 -18.82 7.64
N VAL A 56 10.45 -17.94 7.86
CA VAL A 56 10.14 -17.41 9.20
C VAL A 56 9.72 -18.54 10.14
N TRP A 57 8.89 -19.48 9.66
CA TRP A 57 8.50 -20.66 10.43
C TRP A 57 9.70 -21.50 10.82
N TYR A 58 10.62 -21.77 9.89
CA TYR A 58 11.80 -22.59 10.16
C TYR A 58 12.77 -21.93 11.16
N ILE A 59 12.99 -20.62 11.03
CA ILE A 59 14.02 -19.92 11.83
C ILE A 59 13.48 -19.39 13.16
N LYS A 60 12.28 -18.81 13.18
CA LYS A 60 11.65 -18.20 14.38
C LYS A 60 10.61 -19.11 15.04
N GLY A 61 10.29 -20.26 14.44
CA GLY A 61 9.34 -21.24 14.97
C GLY A 61 7.91 -21.07 14.45
N ALA A 62 7.08 -22.07 14.77
CA ALA A 62 5.71 -22.17 14.26
C ALA A 62 4.82 -20.98 14.62
N GLN A 63 4.93 -20.45 15.85
CA GLN A 63 4.12 -19.30 16.26
C GLN A 63 4.42 -18.06 15.40
N ALA A 64 5.69 -17.76 15.15
CA ALA A 64 6.07 -16.61 14.32
C ALA A 64 5.64 -16.79 12.86
N GLY A 65 5.66 -18.02 12.34
CA GLY A 65 5.11 -18.33 11.02
C GLY A 65 3.59 -18.15 10.94
N LEU A 66 2.85 -18.58 11.97
CA LEU A 66 1.41 -18.35 12.05
C LEU A 66 1.06 -16.86 12.18
N ASP A 67 1.79 -16.13 13.03
CA ASP A 67 1.64 -14.68 13.18
C ASP A 67 1.90 -13.96 11.84
N PHE A 68 2.98 -14.33 11.14
CA PHE A 68 3.29 -13.77 9.82
C PHE A 68 2.20 -14.07 8.80
N LEU A 69 1.78 -15.34 8.69
CA LEU A 69 0.76 -15.74 7.74
C LEU A 69 -0.57 -15.03 8.00
N THR A 70 -0.98 -14.94 9.26
CA THR A 70 -2.23 -14.29 9.65
C THR A 70 -2.17 -12.79 9.38
N ALA A 71 -1.06 -12.13 9.76
CA ALA A 71 -0.85 -10.72 9.49
C ALA A 71 -0.78 -10.43 7.98
N TYR A 72 -0.12 -11.30 7.21
CA TYR A 72 -0.05 -11.21 5.75
C TYR A 72 -1.44 -11.32 5.12
N LEU A 73 -2.24 -12.31 5.53
CA LEU A 73 -3.58 -12.51 4.98
C LEU A 73 -4.51 -11.33 5.30
N VAL A 74 -4.49 -10.83 6.54
CA VAL A 74 -5.27 -9.65 6.95
C VAL A 74 -4.87 -8.44 6.13
N GLU A 75 -3.57 -8.16 6.00
CA GLU A 75 -3.12 -7.02 5.21
C GLU A 75 -3.44 -7.20 3.73
N TYR A 76 -3.26 -8.39 3.17
CA TYR A 76 -3.56 -8.69 1.77
C TYR A 76 -5.05 -8.48 1.47
N SER A 77 -5.94 -8.95 2.34
CA SER A 77 -7.39 -8.75 2.21
C SER A 77 -7.78 -7.27 2.27
N LEU A 78 -7.29 -6.53 3.27
CA LEU A 78 -7.56 -5.09 3.40
C LEU A 78 -6.98 -4.27 2.24
N SER A 79 -5.87 -4.73 1.68
CA SER A 79 -5.22 -4.07 0.56
C SER A 79 -5.99 -4.19 -0.77
N VAL A 80 -6.88 -5.18 -0.93
CA VAL A 80 -7.77 -5.27 -2.10
C VAL A 80 -8.70 -4.07 -2.17
N ASP A 81 -9.26 -3.64 -1.03
CA ASP A 81 -10.11 -2.45 -0.95
C ASP A 81 -9.34 -1.17 -1.30
N ASN A 82 -8.04 -1.12 -0.98
CA ASN A 82 -7.16 0.00 -1.31
C ASN A 82 -6.98 0.12 -2.83
N ILE A 83 -6.88 -0.99 -3.56
CA ILE A 83 -6.77 -1.00 -5.02
C ILE A 83 -7.98 -0.34 -5.67
N PHE A 84 -9.20 -0.65 -5.22
CA PHE A 84 -10.40 -0.04 -5.77
C PHE A 84 -10.38 1.48 -5.64
N VAL A 85 -9.88 2.00 -4.52
CA VAL A 85 -9.69 3.44 -4.35
C VAL A 85 -8.64 4.00 -5.30
N PHE A 86 -7.54 3.29 -5.54
CA PHE A 86 -6.53 3.73 -6.51
C PHE A 86 -7.09 3.79 -7.94
N VAL A 87 -7.85 2.77 -8.37
CA VAL A 87 -8.53 2.77 -9.68
C VAL A 87 -9.45 3.98 -9.80
N LEU A 88 -10.24 4.26 -8.77
CA LEU A 88 -11.19 5.38 -8.78
C LEU A 88 -10.50 6.75 -8.77
N ILE A 89 -9.38 6.89 -8.05
CA ILE A 89 -8.53 8.09 -8.11
C ILE A 89 -7.96 8.29 -9.51
N PHE A 90 -7.40 7.24 -10.13
CA PHE A 90 -6.84 7.34 -11.47
C PHE A 90 -7.92 7.65 -12.53
N ALA A 91 -9.11 7.05 -12.41
CA ALA A 91 -10.25 7.35 -13.26
C ALA A 91 -10.70 8.80 -13.11
N TYR A 92 -10.80 9.30 -11.86
CA TYR A 92 -11.18 10.67 -11.56
C TYR A 92 -10.21 11.69 -12.18
N PHE A 93 -8.91 11.50 -11.97
CA PHE A 93 -7.87 12.36 -12.53
C PHE A 93 -7.56 12.07 -14.01
N ARG A 94 -8.24 11.09 -14.64
CA ARG A 94 -8.01 10.66 -16.03
C ARG A 94 -6.54 10.37 -16.32
N VAL A 95 -5.87 9.68 -15.39
CA VAL A 95 -4.43 9.38 -15.50
C VAL A 95 -4.21 8.34 -16.60
N PRO A 96 -3.37 8.63 -17.63
CA PRO A 96 -3.13 7.69 -18.72
C PRO A 96 -2.41 6.42 -18.20
N PRO A 97 -2.68 5.22 -18.79
CA PRO A 97 -2.17 3.94 -18.28
C PRO A 97 -0.65 3.89 -18.07
N ARG A 98 0.13 4.52 -18.97
CA ARG A 98 1.60 4.59 -18.84
C ARG A 98 2.05 5.36 -17.60
N ALA A 99 1.31 6.40 -17.21
CA ALA A 99 1.62 7.21 -16.03
C ALA A 99 1.11 6.57 -14.73
N GLN A 100 0.05 5.75 -14.78
CA GLN A 100 -0.43 4.98 -13.62
C GLN A 100 0.65 4.08 -13.05
N HIS A 101 1.42 3.40 -13.91
CA HIS A 101 2.53 2.56 -13.45
C HIS A 101 3.58 3.35 -12.67
N ARG A 102 3.94 4.54 -13.17
CA ARG A 102 4.92 5.41 -12.49
C ARG A 102 4.37 5.90 -11.15
N ALA A 103 3.09 6.31 -11.10
CA ALA A 103 2.45 6.71 -9.85
C ALA A 103 2.36 5.57 -8.85
N LEU A 104 2.03 4.35 -9.26
CA LEU A 104 1.98 3.17 -8.39
C LEU A 104 3.34 2.82 -7.79
N VAL A 105 4.43 2.90 -8.56
CA VAL A 105 5.79 2.64 -8.05
C VAL A 105 6.18 3.66 -6.97
N TRP A 106 5.96 4.95 -7.24
CA TRP A 106 6.25 6.00 -6.26
C TRP A 106 5.32 5.93 -5.05
N GLY A 107 4.05 5.60 -5.26
CA GLY A 107 3.07 5.44 -4.19
C GLY A 107 3.39 4.27 -3.28
N ILE A 108 3.82 3.11 -3.83
CA ILE A 108 4.29 1.97 -3.01
C ILE A 108 5.52 2.36 -2.18
N LEU A 109 6.47 3.11 -2.76
CA LEU A 109 7.64 3.58 -2.02
C LEU A 109 7.25 4.55 -0.88
N GLY A 110 6.33 5.48 -1.15
CA GLY A 110 5.77 6.40 -0.17
C GLY A 110 5.03 5.67 0.95
N ALA A 111 4.12 4.78 0.58
CA ALA A 111 3.38 3.89 1.48
C ALA A 111 4.31 3.07 2.37
N LEU A 112 5.36 2.47 1.80
CA LEU A 112 6.36 1.70 2.54
C LEU A 112 7.01 2.52 3.66
N VAL A 113 7.44 3.74 3.34
CA VAL A 113 8.06 4.65 4.32
C VAL A 113 7.05 5.06 5.38
N MET A 114 5.86 5.51 4.97
CA MET A 114 4.81 5.96 5.88
C MET A 114 4.37 4.84 6.82
N ARG A 115 4.17 3.62 6.31
CA ARG A 115 3.81 2.45 7.09
C ARG A 115 4.93 2.03 8.02
N GLY A 116 6.19 2.07 7.57
CA GLY A 116 7.34 1.86 8.45
C GLY A 116 7.33 2.80 9.64
N VAL A 117 7.09 4.10 9.40
CA VAL A 117 6.96 5.11 10.47
C VAL A 117 5.76 4.81 11.37
N MET A 118 4.58 4.55 10.82
CA MET A 118 3.38 4.26 11.60
C MET A 118 3.52 2.99 12.45
N ILE A 119 4.13 1.93 11.92
CA ILE A 119 4.36 0.68 12.65
C ILE A 119 5.31 0.95 13.83
N LEU A 120 6.41 1.66 13.59
CA LEU A 120 7.36 1.99 14.67
C LEU A 120 6.72 2.86 15.75
N CYS A 121 6.00 3.92 15.35
CA CYS A 121 5.26 4.79 16.26
C CYS A 121 4.17 4.02 17.01
N GLY A 122 3.42 3.19 16.30
CA GLY A 122 2.33 2.39 16.84
C GLY A 122 2.80 1.35 17.85
N ILE A 123 3.91 0.66 17.59
CA ILE A 123 4.52 -0.27 18.55
C ILE A 123 5.00 0.48 19.79
N ALA A 124 5.66 1.63 19.62
CA ALA A 124 6.11 2.44 20.74
C ALA A 124 4.91 2.91 21.60
N LEU A 125 3.79 3.26 20.95
CA LEU A 125 2.57 3.69 21.58
C LEU A 125 1.87 2.56 22.35
N VAL A 126 1.67 1.40 21.72
CA VAL A 126 1.03 0.22 22.31
C VAL A 126 1.84 -0.33 23.50
N ARG A 127 3.18 -0.32 23.41
CA ARG A 127 4.05 -0.73 24.52
C ARG A 127 3.96 0.18 25.75
N ARG A 128 3.66 1.47 25.55
CA ARG A 128 3.50 2.43 26.65
C ARG A 128 2.07 2.43 27.21
N PHE A 129 1.09 2.20 26.35
CA PHE A 129 -0.32 2.28 26.70
C PHE A 129 -1.07 1.07 26.15
N HIS A 130 -1.04 -0.04 26.88
CA HIS A 130 -1.71 -1.27 26.49
C HIS A 130 -3.21 -1.10 26.24
N PHE A 131 -3.86 -0.13 26.90
CA PHE A 131 -5.30 0.13 26.71
C PHE A 131 -5.65 0.56 25.27
N ILE A 132 -4.69 1.07 24.51
CA ILE A 132 -4.89 1.54 23.13
C ILE A 132 -5.37 0.42 22.21
N LEU A 133 -5.00 -0.84 22.48
CA LEU A 133 -5.52 -1.97 21.72
C LEU A 133 -7.04 -2.12 21.87
N TYR A 134 -7.61 -1.84 23.05
CA TYR A 134 -9.07 -1.85 23.22
C TYR A 134 -9.73 -0.70 22.45
N LEU A 135 -9.12 0.49 22.48
CA LEU A 135 -9.60 1.65 21.71
C LEU A 135 -9.60 1.33 20.21
N PHE A 136 -8.53 0.74 19.71
CA PHE A 136 -8.43 0.28 18.34
C PHE A 136 -9.45 -0.81 18.01
N GLY A 137 -9.68 -1.77 18.90
CA GLY A 137 -10.71 -2.80 18.72
C GLY A 137 -12.10 -2.21 18.60
N VAL A 138 -12.46 -1.26 19.48
CA VAL A 138 -13.73 -0.54 19.40
C VAL A 138 -13.84 0.26 18.11
N PHE A 139 -12.76 0.93 17.70
CA PHE A 139 -12.70 1.66 16.43
C PHE A 139 -12.93 0.74 15.23
N LEU A 140 -12.27 -0.42 15.17
CA LEU A 140 -12.47 -1.41 14.10
C LEU A 140 -13.89 -1.97 14.08
N LEU A 141 -14.49 -2.23 15.24
CA LEU A 141 -15.90 -2.63 15.33
C LEU A 141 -16.83 -1.55 14.78
N ILE A 142 -16.60 -0.28 15.12
CA ILE A 142 -17.39 0.83 14.59
C ILE A 142 -17.24 0.91 13.06
N THR A 143 -16.02 0.83 12.53
CA THR A 143 -15.77 0.85 11.08
C THR A 143 -16.45 -0.32 10.38
N ALA A 144 -16.32 -1.54 10.92
CA ALA A 144 -16.95 -2.73 10.37
C ALA A 144 -18.48 -2.64 10.38
N LEU A 145 -19.09 -2.20 11.50
CA LEU A 145 -20.54 -2.00 11.61
C LEU A 145 -21.01 -0.92 10.63
N ARG A 146 -20.26 0.17 10.48
CA ARG A 146 -20.57 1.24 9.53
C ARG A 146 -20.52 0.75 8.08
N MET A 147 -19.56 -0.12 7.75
CA MET A 147 -19.48 -0.75 6.42
C MET A 147 -20.62 -1.73 6.20
N PHE A 148 -21.03 -2.46 7.23
CA PHE A 148 -22.10 -3.46 7.13
C PHE A 148 -23.50 -2.85 7.03
N PHE A 149 -23.79 -1.79 7.79
CA PHE A 149 -25.11 -1.14 7.84
C PHE A 149 -25.23 0.11 6.96
N GLY A 150 -24.12 0.70 6.55
CA GLY A 150 -24.13 1.85 5.66
C GLY A 150 -24.52 1.45 4.24
N LYS A 151 -25.49 2.14 3.64
CA LYS A 151 -25.65 2.13 2.17
C LYS A 151 -24.31 2.56 1.59
N HIS A 152 -23.65 1.71 0.79
CA HIS A 152 -22.41 2.06 0.09
C HIS A 152 -22.57 3.44 -0.53
N PRO A 153 -22.01 4.52 0.06
CA PRO A 153 -21.99 5.78 -0.62
C PRO A 153 -21.17 5.50 -1.86
N SER A 154 -21.66 5.84 -3.05
CA SER A 154 -20.77 6.10 -4.17
C SER A 154 -19.63 6.95 -3.60
N ARG A 155 -18.41 6.39 -3.52
CA ARG A 155 -17.23 7.09 -3.01
C ARG A 155 -16.97 8.22 -4.00
N ASP A 156 -17.72 9.32 -3.87
CA ASP A 156 -17.62 10.45 -4.75
C ASP A 156 -16.42 11.26 -4.28
N PHE A 157 -15.26 10.94 -4.84
CA PHE A 157 -14.00 11.63 -4.52
C PHE A 157 -14.11 13.13 -4.81
N GLY A 158 -14.99 13.51 -5.75
CA GLY A 158 -15.41 14.85 -6.18
C GLY A 158 -15.45 15.91 -5.09
N GLU A 159 -16.01 15.57 -3.93
CA GLU A 159 -16.26 16.51 -2.84
C GLU A 159 -15.50 16.21 -1.54
N SER A 160 -14.61 15.22 -1.56
CA SER A 160 -13.88 14.81 -0.36
C SER A 160 -13.05 15.97 0.22
N TRP A 161 -12.96 16.02 1.55
CA TRP A 161 -12.17 17.02 2.29
C TRP A 161 -10.70 17.03 1.83
N VAL A 162 -10.16 15.87 1.45
CA VAL A 162 -8.81 15.71 0.89
C VAL A 162 -8.67 16.47 -0.43
N MET A 163 -9.64 16.34 -1.35
CA MET A 163 -9.59 17.05 -2.62
C MET A 163 -9.82 18.56 -2.48
N ARG A 164 -10.70 18.99 -1.56
CA ARG A 164 -10.87 20.41 -1.24
C ARG A 164 -9.59 21.01 -0.65
N GLY A 165 -8.91 20.28 0.23
CA GLY A 165 -7.62 20.65 0.77
C GLY A 165 -6.54 20.76 -0.30
N CYS A 166 -6.44 19.75 -1.17
CA CYS A 166 -5.46 19.78 -2.26
C CYS A 166 -5.72 20.89 -3.29
N ARG A 167 -6.98 21.15 -3.66
CA ARG A 167 -7.36 22.25 -4.57
C ARG A 167 -7.08 23.63 -3.96
N ARG A 168 -7.18 23.79 -2.63
CA ARG A 168 -6.81 25.04 -1.94
C ARG A 168 -5.30 25.23 -1.82
N LEU A 169 -4.57 24.15 -1.60
CA LEU A 169 -3.13 24.21 -1.34
C LEU A 169 -2.29 24.28 -2.63
N PHE A 170 -2.76 23.69 -3.73
CA PHE A 170 -1.99 23.57 -4.97
C PHE A 170 -2.70 24.19 -6.19
N ARG A 171 -1.96 24.99 -6.97
CA ARG A 171 -2.42 25.53 -8.26
C ARG A 171 -2.31 24.44 -9.33
N ILE A 172 -3.44 23.94 -9.80
CA ILE A 172 -3.55 22.83 -10.76
C ILE A 172 -3.54 23.38 -12.19
N THR A 173 -2.74 22.79 -13.09
CA THR A 173 -2.85 23.03 -14.53
C THR A 173 -4.04 22.28 -15.12
N PRO A 174 -4.82 22.87 -16.02
CA PRO A 174 -5.98 22.20 -16.65
C PRO A 174 -5.59 21.06 -17.60
N GLU A 175 -4.32 20.95 -18.02
CA GLU A 175 -3.86 19.98 -19.03
C GLU A 175 -2.71 19.08 -18.54
N PHE A 176 -2.74 17.81 -18.96
CA PHE A 176 -1.65 16.84 -18.78
C PHE A 176 -0.44 17.23 -19.64
N HIS A 177 0.60 17.79 -19.02
CA HIS A 177 1.89 18.02 -19.65
C HIS A 177 2.84 16.82 -19.40
N ASN A 178 2.70 15.74 -20.20
CA ASN A 178 3.59 14.57 -20.21
C ASN A 178 3.76 13.81 -18.86
N GLU A 179 4.62 12.78 -18.84
CA GLU A 179 4.92 11.88 -17.68
C GLU A 179 5.68 12.56 -16.51
N HIS A 180 5.71 13.89 -16.44
CA HIS A 180 6.45 14.63 -15.42
C HIS A 180 5.54 15.05 -14.25
N PHE A 181 6.03 14.86 -13.02
CA PHE A 181 5.32 15.24 -11.79
C PHE A 181 5.24 16.76 -11.57
N LYS A 182 6.01 17.53 -12.32
CA LYS A 182 6.06 18.99 -12.27
C LYS A 182 6.07 19.53 -13.69
N ALA A 183 5.22 20.51 -13.95
CA ALA A 183 5.21 21.24 -15.21
C ALA A 183 5.47 22.73 -14.92
N ARG A 184 6.24 23.38 -15.79
CA ARG A 184 6.43 24.83 -15.73
C ARG A 184 5.49 25.46 -16.75
N VAL A 185 4.44 26.14 -16.28
CA VAL A 185 3.48 26.85 -17.13
C VAL A 185 3.55 28.34 -16.77
N ASN A 186 3.72 29.19 -17.77
CA ASN A 186 3.85 30.66 -17.62
C ASN A 186 4.91 31.08 -16.58
N GLY A 187 6.09 30.45 -16.61
CA GLY A 187 7.24 30.80 -15.77
C GLY A 187 7.17 30.30 -14.32
N ARG A 188 6.03 29.76 -13.85
CA ARG A 188 5.82 29.25 -12.48
C ARG A 188 5.75 27.72 -12.45
N TRP A 189 6.23 27.13 -11.36
CA TRP A 189 6.11 25.70 -11.11
C TRP A 189 4.67 25.34 -10.72
N MET A 190 4.06 24.40 -11.44
CA MET A 190 2.74 23.86 -11.15
C MET A 190 2.81 22.33 -11.03
N LEU A 191 1.99 21.77 -10.15
CA LEU A 191 1.87 20.32 -10.01
C LEU A 191 0.97 19.77 -11.11
N THR A 192 1.40 18.67 -11.74
CA THR A 192 0.59 17.98 -12.73
C THR A 192 -0.51 17.15 -12.06
N PRO A 193 -1.59 16.81 -12.77
CA PRO A 193 -2.62 15.92 -12.25
C PRO A 193 -2.06 14.57 -11.76
N LEU A 194 -0.94 14.10 -12.31
CA LEU A 194 -0.22 12.91 -11.86
C LEU A 194 0.35 13.04 -10.45
N ALA A 195 0.94 14.20 -10.12
CA ALA A 195 1.48 14.44 -8.79
C ALA A 195 0.37 14.63 -7.75
N LEU A 196 -0.74 15.26 -8.15
CA LEU A 196 -1.92 15.35 -7.30
C LEU A 196 -2.53 13.97 -7.03
N ALA A 197 -2.66 13.13 -8.07
CA ALA A 197 -3.12 11.75 -7.91
C ALA A 197 -2.19 10.95 -6.95
N LEU A 198 -0.87 11.11 -7.08
CA LEU A 198 0.09 10.48 -6.16
C LEU A 198 -0.10 10.94 -4.72
N ILE A 199 -0.23 12.25 -4.46
CA ILE A 199 -0.45 12.78 -3.12
C ILE A 199 -1.76 12.22 -2.52
N VAL A 200 -2.84 12.17 -3.32
CA VAL A 200 -4.11 11.62 -2.85
C VAL A 200 -3.98 10.12 -2.56
N ILE A 201 -3.25 9.37 -3.38
CA ILE A 201 -2.95 7.95 -3.14
C ILE A 201 -2.20 7.78 -1.81
N ASP A 202 -1.15 8.55 -1.57
CA ASP A 202 -0.36 8.45 -0.33
C ASP A 202 -1.21 8.80 0.91
N ILE A 203 -2.07 9.82 0.81
CA ILE A 203 -3.00 10.18 1.90
C ILE A 203 -4.04 9.06 2.12
N MET A 204 -4.57 8.46 1.05
CA MET A 204 -5.53 7.37 1.18
C MET A 204 -4.89 6.12 1.76
N ASP A 205 -3.64 5.79 1.38
CA ASP A 205 -2.88 4.70 2.01
C ASP A 205 -2.68 4.95 3.51
N LEU A 206 -2.35 6.19 3.90
CA LEU A 206 -2.26 6.56 5.32
C LEU A 206 -3.59 6.33 6.05
N ILE A 207 -4.72 6.71 5.44
CA ILE A 207 -6.05 6.48 5.99
C ILE A 207 -6.32 4.97 6.13
N PHE A 208 -5.97 4.16 5.14
CA PHE A 208 -6.16 2.71 5.20
C PHE A 208 -5.27 2.03 6.24
N ALA A 209 -4.05 2.54 6.43
CA ALA A 209 -3.15 2.05 7.46
C ALA A 209 -3.70 2.29 8.89
N VAL A 210 -4.64 3.23 9.09
CA VAL A 210 -5.32 3.43 10.38
C VAL A 210 -6.20 2.24 10.75
N ASP A 211 -6.78 1.54 9.78
CA ASP A 211 -7.57 0.33 10.03
C ASP A 211 -6.66 -0.91 10.06
N SER A 212 -5.70 -1.00 9.13
CA SER A 212 -4.90 -2.22 8.97
C SER A 212 -3.85 -2.43 10.07
N ILE A 213 -3.17 -1.37 10.53
CA ILE A 213 -2.11 -1.48 11.53
C ILE A 213 -2.65 -1.98 12.88
N PRO A 214 -3.75 -1.44 13.42
CA PRO A 214 -4.29 -1.97 14.65
C PRO A 214 -4.78 -3.41 14.56
N ALA A 215 -5.37 -3.81 13.43
CA ALA A 215 -5.77 -5.19 13.19
C ALA A 215 -4.55 -6.13 13.25
N VAL A 216 -3.43 -5.73 12.65
CA VAL A 216 -2.19 -6.51 12.70
C VAL A 216 -1.56 -6.52 14.10
N PHE A 217 -1.62 -5.42 14.85
CA PHE A 217 -1.13 -5.39 16.24
C PHE A 217 -1.94 -6.25 17.21
N ALA A 218 -3.19 -6.56 16.88
CA ALA A 218 -3.98 -7.54 17.62
C ALA A 218 -3.48 -8.98 17.41
N ILE A 219 -2.82 -9.25 16.27
CA ILE A 219 -2.21 -10.56 15.96
C ILE A 219 -0.84 -10.65 16.62
N THR A 220 0.04 -9.68 16.35
CA THR A 220 1.42 -9.72 16.83
C THR A 220 2.02 -8.34 17.05
N GLN A 221 2.90 -8.23 18.04
CA GLN A 221 3.64 -7.02 18.37
C GLN A 221 5.13 -7.12 18.02
N ASP A 222 5.54 -8.20 17.32
CA ASP A 222 6.88 -8.29 16.75
C ASP A 222 6.97 -7.36 15.53
N ALA A 223 7.68 -6.24 15.69
CA ALA A 223 7.90 -5.24 14.64
C ALA A 223 8.39 -5.85 13.33
N PHE A 224 9.22 -6.89 13.40
CA PHE A 224 9.73 -7.55 12.21
C PHE A 224 8.60 -8.27 11.48
N ILE A 225 7.75 -9.02 12.19
CA ILE A 225 6.64 -9.75 11.56
C ILE A 225 5.64 -8.78 10.96
N VAL A 226 5.20 -7.77 11.73
CA VAL A 226 4.25 -6.75 11.26
C VAL A 226 4.75 -6.04 10.01
N TYR A 227 6.01 -5.60 10.01
CA TYR A 227 6.58 -4.87 8.88
C TYR A 227 6.78 -5.77 7.66
N THR A 228 7.36 -6.95 7.83
CA THR A 228 7.65 -7.84 6.71
C THR A 228 6.38 -8.40 6.07
N SER A 229 5.37 -8.76 6.86
CA SER A 229 4.08 -9.25 6.33
C SER A 229 3.36 -8.17 5.55
N ASN A 230 3.39 -6.93 6.04
CA ASN A 230 2.79 -5.78 5.39
C ASN A 230 3.43 -5.49 4.02
N ILE A 231 4.76 -5.53 3.96
CA ILE A 231 5.51 -5.31 2.71
C ILE A 231 5.25 -6.41 1.70
N CYS A 232 5.30 -7.67 2.15
CA CYS A 232 4.97 -8.80 1.29
C CYS A 232 3.57 -8.67 0.69
N ALA A 233 2.60 -8.21 1.48
CA ALA A 233 1.25 -7.94 0.98
C ALA A 233 1.25 -6.80 -0.07
N ILE A 234 1.84 -5.64 0.25
CA ILE A 234 1.83 -4.44 -0.61
C ILE A 234 2.55 -4.66 -1.94
N ILE A 235 3.69 -5.34 -1.97
CA ILE A 235 4.42 -5.53 -3.22
C ILE A 235 3.60 -6.37 -4.22
N GLY A 236 2.79 -7.31 -3.73
CA GLY A 236 1.85 -8.09 -4.56
C GLY A 236 0.70 -7.28 -5.16
N LEU A 237 0.33 -6.12 -4.59
CA LEU A 237 -0.79 -5.30 -5.05
C LEU A 237 -0.60 -4.82 -6.49
N ARG A 238 0.63 -4.54 -6.92
CA ARG A 238 0.86 -3.93 -8.24
C ARG A 238 0.35 -4.83 -9.36
N SER A 239 0.62 -6.14 -9.28
CA SER A 239 0.09 -7.11 -10.23
C SER A 239 -1.44 -7.25 -10.14
N LEU A 240 -2.00 -7.13 -8.94
CA LEU A 240 -3.43 -7.25 -8.70
C LEU A 240 -4.21 -6.04 -9.24
N TYR A 241 -3.62 -4.83 -9.16
CA TYR A 241 -4.17 -3.62 -9.78
C TYR A 241 -4.38 -3.82 -11.29
N PHE A 242 -3.37 -4.32 -12.01
CA PHE A 242 -3.49 -4.56 -13.45
C PHE A 242 -4.43 -5.70 -13.81
N LEU A 243 -4.69 -6.62 -12.87
CA LEU A 243 -5.70 -7.66 -13.02
C LEU A 243 -7.13 -7.12 -12.84
N LEU A 244 -7.32 -6.13 -11.95
CA LEU A 244 -8.62 -5.51 -11.69
C LEU A 244 -8.97 -4.37 -12.65
N ALA A 245 -7.96 -3.68 -13.19
CA ALA A 245 -8.15 -2.56 -14.12
C ALA A 245 -8.15 -2.98 -15.61
N GLY A 246 -7.89 -4.26 -15.89
CA GLY A 246 -7.83 -4.83 -17.24
C GLY A 246 -9.12 -5.48 -17.72
#